data_AF-A0A0F7KFC2-F1
#
_entry.id   AF-A0A0F7KFC2-F1
#
_cell.length_a   1.000
_cell.length_b   1.000
_cell.length_c   1.000
_cell.angle_alpha   90.00
_cell.angle_beta   90.00
_cell.angle_gamma   90.00
#
_symmetry.space_group_name_H-M   'P 1'
#
loop_
_entity.id
_entity.type
_entity.pdbx_description
1 polymer ?
#
loop_
_entity_poly.entity_id
_entity_poly.type
_entity_poly.pdbx_seq_one_letter_code
_entity_poly.pdbx_strand_id
1 'polypeptide(L)'
;MKSTSKPRKSITRKEWVKHWCPPRPLAGLEAVEKIMNRHVQVTCPESRLVVAVIALAIQDCLDRSDSKQRHEARRFILGPGLQHWCDLVGLHVDFVRAIARKAGYLASEEHHWQRVSSKALLTKPVANASKPSIPPIICY
;
A
#
# COMPACT_ATOMS: atom_id res chain seq x y z
N MET A 1 -28.22 41.13 -24.93
CA MET A 1 -27.04 40.42 -25.46
C MET A 1 -26.60 39.38 -24.44
N LYS A 2 -26.77 38.07 -24.71
CA LYS A 2 -26.34 37.00 -23.80
C LYS A 2 -24.87 36.66 -24.10
N SER A 3 -23.96 36.95 -23.18
CA SER A 3 -22.54 36.60 -23.31
C SER A 3 -22.37 35.11 -23.01
N THR A 4 -22.14 34.32 -24.05
CA THR A 4 -21.75 32.90 -23.89
C THR A 4 -20.28 32.86 -23.50
N SER A 5 -19.99 32.49 -22.25
CA SER A 5 -18.61 32.23 -21.80
C SER A 5 -18.06 30.99 -22.51
N LYS A 6 -16.98 31.16 -23.29
CA LYS A 6 -16.28 30.03 -23.92
C LYS A 6 -15.60 29.16 -22.85
N PRO A 7 -15.66 27.82 -22.94
CA PRO A 7 -14.99 26.95 -21.97
C PRO A 7 -13.48 27.14 -22.07
N ARG A 8 -12.86 27.44 -20.92
CA ARG A 8 -11.42 27.65 -20.78
C ARG A 8 -10.72 26.30 -21.00
N LYS A 9 -10.04 26.11 -22.14
CA LYS A 9 -9.27 24.89 -22.44
C LYS A 9 -8.18 24.73 -21.37
N SER A 10 -8.30 23.71 -20.51
CA SER A 10 -7.26 23.37 -19.55
C SER A 10 -6.06 22.77 -20.30
N ILE A 11 -4.88 23.36 -20.10
CA ILE A 11 -3.63 22.83 -20.62
C ILE A 11 -3.29 21.61 -19.76
N THR A 12 -3.36 20.42 -20.35
CA THR A 12 -3.01 19.16 -19.69
C THR A 12 -1.58 18.79 -20.09
N ARG A 13 -0.68 18.66 -19.11
CA ARG A 13 0.67 18.13 -19.34
C ARG A 13 0.61 16.62 -19.14
N LYS A 14 1.15 15.86 -20.10
CA LYS A 14 1.40 14.42 -19.90
C LYS A 14 2.62 14.31 -19.01
N GLU A 15 2.43 13.85 -17.79
CA GLU A 15 3.50 13.55 -16.86
C GLU A 15 3.64 12.02 -16.74
N TRP A 16 4.86 11.52 -16.80
CA TRP A 16 5.12 10.08 -16.67
C TRP A 16 5.35 9.77 -15.20
N VAL A 17 4.38 9.10 -14.57
CA VAL A 17 4.45 8.72 -13.15
C VAL A 17 4.71 7.22 -13.05
N LYS A 18 5.58 6.82 -12.12
CA LYS A 18 5.75 5.40 -11.78
C LYS A 18 4.53 4.96 -10.97
N HIS A 19 3.76 4.03 -11.50
CA HIS A 19 2.58 3.46 -10.87
C HIS A 19 2.86 2.03 -10.43
N TRP A 20 2.48 1.68 -9.20
CA TRP A 20 2.57 0.32 -8.70
C TRP A 20 1.44 -0.52 -9.29
N CYS A 21 1.78 -1.54 -10.07
CA CYS A 21 0.83 -2.46 -10.69
C CYS A 21 1.09 -3.88 -10.17
N PRO A 22 0.63 -4.23 -8.96
CA PRO A 22 0.89 -5.52 -8.34
C PRO A 22 0.29 -6.64 -9.20
N PRO A 23 0.94 -7.82 -9.23
CA PRO A 23 0.40 -8.96 -9.92
C PRO A 23 -0.90 -9.42 -9.27
N ARG A 24 -1.70 -10.17 -10.03
CA ARG A 24 -2.82 -10.90 -9.44
C ARG A 24 -2.23 -12.08 -8.65
N PRO A 25 -2.57 -12.23 -7.36
CA PRO A 25 -2.14 -13.39 -6.61
C PRO A 25 -2.74 -14.67 -7.21
N LEU A 26 -1.97 -15.75 -7.18
CA LEU A 26 -2.37 -17.05 -7.73
C LEU A 26 -3.41 -17.76 -6.87
N ALA A 27 -3.41 -17.47 -5.57
CA ALA A 27 -4.38 -17.97 -4.61
C ALA A 27 -5.04 -16.79 -3.89
N GLY A 28 -6.34 -16.87 -3.67
CA GLY A 28 -7.07 -15.89 -2.87
C GLY A 28 -6.67 -15.94 -1.39
N LEU A 29 -6.90 -14.83 -0.69
CA LEU A 29 -6.53 -14.68 0.72
C LEU A 29 -7.19 -15.75 1.61
N GLU A 30 -8.47 -16.05 1.37
CA GLU A 30 -9.18 -17.09 2.12
C GLU A 30 -8.54 -18.47 1.99
N ALA A 31 -7.99 -18.80 0.82
CA ALA A 31 -7.33 -20.09 0.61
C ALA A 31 -6.01 -20.14 1.40
N VAL A 32 -5.25 -19.04 1.38
CA VAL A 32 -4.01 -18.90 2.17
C VAL A 32 -4.30 -19.02 3.67
N GLU A 33 -5.33 -18.31 4.15
CA GLU A 33 -5.77 -18.36 5.55
C GLU A 33 -6.22 -19.77 5.96
N LYS A 34 -7.00 -20.47 5.13
CA LYS A 34 -7.42 -21.85 5.38
C LYS A 34 -6.23 -22.82 5.45
N ILE A 35 -5.23 -22.65 4.59
CA ILE A 35 -4.03 -23.48 4.61
C ILE A 35 -3.24 -23.25 5.91
N MET A 36 -3.05 -21.99 6.32
CA MET A 36 -2.36 -21.68 7.57
C MET A 36 -3.09 -22.23 8.80
N ASN A 37 -4.41 -22.04 8.87
CA ASN A 37 -5.25 -22.59 9.96
C ASN A 37 -5.25 -24.13 10.04
N ARG A 38 -4.86 -24.86 8.99
CA ARG A 38 -4.70 -26.32 9.05
C ARG A 38 -3.37 -26.77 9.64
N HIS A 39 -2.39 -25.87 9.74
CA HIS A 39 -1.04 -26.17 10.20
C HIS A 39 -0.73 -25.56 11.58
N VAL A 40 -1.70 -24.87 12.19
CA VAL A 40 -1.57 -24.43 13.59
C VAL A 40 -1.59 -25.64 14.52
N GLN A 41 -0.85 -25.57 15.62
CA GLN A 41 -0.79 -26.65 16.61
C GLN A 41 -2.07 -26.77 17.44
N VAL A 42 -2.73 -25.65 17.73
CA VAL A 42 -3.96 -25.58 18.52
C VAL A 42 -5.00 -24.78 17.75
N THR A 43 -6.18 -25.36 17.56
CA THR A 43 -7.31 -24.65 16.92
C THR A 43 -8.19 -24.01 17.99
N CYS A 44 -8.04 -22.70 18.16
CA CYS A 44 -8.87 -21.87 19.04
C CYS A 44 -9.17 -20.50 18.39
N PRO A 45 -10.14 -19.72 18.89
CA PRO A 45 -10.44 -18.38 18.37
C PRO A 45 -9.22 -17.45 18.32
N GLU A 46 -8.34 -17.52 19.31
CA GLU A 46 -7.12 -16.73 19.41
C GLU A 46 -6.12 -17.10 18.31
N SER A 47 -5.94 -18.39 18.03
CA SER A 47 -5.07 -18.86 16.95
C SER A 47 -5.57 -18.37 15.58
N ARG A 48 -6.88 -18.36 15.37
CA ARG A 48 -7.50 -17.86 14.13
C ARG A 48 -7.27 -16.37 13.96
N LEU A 49 -7.32 -15.60 15.05
CA LEU A 49 -6.99 -14.18 15.03
C LEU A 49 -5.54 -13.94 14.62
N VAL A 50 -4.60 -14.69 15.20
CA VAL A 50 -3.17 -14.61 14.83
C VAL A 50 -2.97 -14.93 13.35
N VAL A 51 -3.58 -16.02 12.85
CA VAL A 51 -3.51 -16.39 11.43
C VAL A 51 -4.12 -15.31 10.54
N ALA A 52 -5.25 -14.71 10.94
CA ALA A 52 -5.89 -13.63 10.20
C ALA A 52 -5.02 -12.37 10.12
N VAL A 53 -4.33 -12.01 11.20
CA VAL A 53 -3.35 -10.89 11.21
C VAL A 53 -2.21 -11.17 10.23
N ILE A 54 -1.66 -12.39 10.24
CA ILE A 54 -0.60 -12.79 9.30
C ILE A 54 -1.12 -12.75 7.86
N ALA A 55 -2.33 -13.26 7.61
CA ALA A 55 -2.95 -13.25 6.28
C ALA A 55 -3.14 -11.80 5.77
N LEU A 56 -3.65 -10.90 6.61
CA LEU A 56 -3.79 -9.49 6.27
C LEU A 56 -2.44 -8.84 5.94
N ALA A 57 -1.40 -9.10 6.73
CA ALA A 57 -0.06 -8.61 6.42
C ALA A 57 0.47 -9.14 5.07
N ILE A 58 0.13 -10.38 4.69
CA ILE A 58 0.44 -10.93 3.37
C ILE A 58 -0.33 -10.18 2.28
N GLN A 59 -1.61 -9.88 2.48
CA GLN A 59 -2.43 -9.11 1.54
C GLN A 59 -1.90 -7.69 1.35
N ASP A 60 -1.48 -7.04 2.43
CA ASP A 60 -0.95 -5.67 2.44
C ASP A 60 0.39 -5.56 1.70
N CYS A 61 1.11 -6.68 1.50
CA CYS A 61 2.31 -6.71 0.65
C CYS A 61 2.01 -6.35 -0.82
N LEU A 62 0.74 -6.42 -1.25
CA LEU A 62 0.27 -6.04 -2.58
C LEU A 62 -0.52 -4.72 -2.59
N ASP A 63 -0.61 -3.98 -1.48
CA ASP A 63 -1.43 -2.77 -1.44
C ASP A 63 -0.94 -1.72 -2.47
N ARG A 64 -1.93 -1.09 -3.12
CA ARG A 64 -1.77 -0.12 -4.20
C ARG A 64 -1.75 1.30 -3.72
N SER A 65 -2.48 1.58 -2.64
CA SER A 65 -2.75 2.94 -2.20
C SER A 65 -1.65 3.45 -1.28
N ASP A 66 -1.18 2.62 -0.35
CA ASP A 66 -0.22 3.03 0.66
C ASP A 66 1.12 2.31 0.49
N SER A 67 2.10 3.04 -0.04
CA SER A 67 3.47 2.54 -0.18
C SER A 67 4.16 2.30 1.15
N LYS A 68 3.79 3.04 2.21
CA LYS A 68 4.35 2.87 3.55
C LYS A 68 3.80 1.60 4.18
N GLN A 69 2.48 1.39 4.11
CA GLN A 69 1.85 0.16 4.59
C GLN A 69 2.41 -1.07 3.87
N ARG A 70 2.58 -1.02 2.55
CA ARG A 70 3.23 -2.10 1.79
C ARG A 70 4.65 -2.38 2.28
N HIS A 71 5.45 -1.34 2.52
CA HIS A 71 6.82 -1.51 3.00
C HIS A 71 6.87 -2.11 4.42
N GLU A 72 6.01 -1.64 5.32
CA GLU A 72 5.89 -2.16 6.69
C GLU A 72 5.42 -3.62 6.70
N ALA A 73 4.41 -3.96 5.89
CA ALA A 73 3.93 -5.32 5.72
C ALA A 73 5.04 -6.26 5.21
N ARG A 74 5.78 -5.84 4.18
CA ARG A 74 6.92 -6.63 3.65
C ARG A 74 8.03 -6.77 4.67
N ARG A 75 8.34 -5.71 5.44
CA ARG A 75 9.31 -5.76 6.54
C ARG A 75 8.86 -6.72 7.63
N PHE A 76 7.57 -6.77 7.96
CA PHE A 76 7.02 -7.71 8.92
C PHE A 76 7.14 -9.16 8.45
N ILE A 77 6.67 -9.47 7.23
CA ILE A 77 6.66 -10.84 6.67
C ILE A 77 8.07 -11.38 6.43
N LEU A 78 8.98 -10.55 5.91
CA LEU A 78 10.35 -10.96 5.61
C LEU A 78 11.28 -10.85 6.83
N GLY A 79 10.92 -10.04 7.82
CA GLY A 79 11.71 -9.78 9.01
C GLY A 79 11.54 -10.82 10.12
N PRO A 80 12.20 -10.59 11.27
CA PRO A 80 12.13 -11.45 12.45
C PRO A 80 10.82 -11.30 13.23
N GLY A 81 10.05 -10.25 12.97
CA GLY A 81 8.76 -10.02 13.65
C GLY A 81 7.76 -11.15 13.44
N LEU A 82 7.75 -11.74 12.23
CA LEU A 82 6.86 -12.86 11.91
C LEU A 82 7.09 -14.08 12.79
N GLN A 83 8.34 -14.36 13.20
CA GLN A 83 8.68 -15.53 14.03
C GLN A 83 7.86 -15.54 15.32
N HIS A 84 7.80 -14.40 16.01
CA HIS A 84 7.09 -14.26 17.28
C HIS A 84 5.61 -14.60 17.14
N TRP A 85 4.96 -14.16 16.06
CA TRP A 85 3.55 -14.47 15.79
C TRP A 85 3.34 -15.93 15.42
N CYS A 86 4.26 -16.50 14.65
CA CYS A 86 4.23 -17.91 14.30
C CYS A 86 4.38 -18.82 15.53
N ASP A 87 5.26 -18.47 16.47
CA ASP A 87 5.50 -19.24 17.70
C ASP A 87 4.25 -19.32 18.58
N LEU A 88 3.41 -18.27 18.62
CA LEU A 88 2.16 -18.25 19.40
C LEU A 88 1.15 -19.33 18.97
N VAL A 89 1.19 -19.76 17.71
CA VAL A 89 0.27 -20.74 17.13
C VAL A 89 0.95 -22.01 16.65
N GLY A 90 2.27 -22.12 16.90
CA GLY A 90 3.08 -23.25 16.48
C GLY A 90 3.23 -23.40 14.97
N LEU A 91 3.15 -22.30 14.22
CA LEU A 91 3.41 -22.28 12.77
C LEU A 91 4.90 -22.16 12.49
N HIS A 92 5.35 -22.76 11.39
CA HIS A 92 6.72 -22.57 10.93
C HIS A 92 6.85 -21.29 10.11
N VAL A 93 7.79 -20.40 10.46
CA VAL A 93 7.96 -19.10 9.77
C VAL A 93 8.23 -19.27 8.27
N ASP A 94 9.06 -20.25 7.89
CA ASP A 94 9.43 -20.43 6.48
C ASP A 94 8.30 -21.05 5.67
N PHE A 95 7.38 -21.77 6.32
CA PHE A 95 6.16 -22.25 5.67
C PHE A 95 5.27 -21.07 5.27
N VAL A 96 5.06 -20.12 6.17
CA VAL A 96 4.30 -18.89 5.88
C VAL A 96 4.94 -18.10 4.74
N ARG A 97 6.27 -17.88 4.80
CA ARG A 97 7.00 -17.18 3.73
C ARG A 97 6.93 -17.92 2.40
N ALA A 98 7.02 -19.25 2.41
CA ALA A 98 6.92 -20.07 1.21
C ALA A 98 5.53 -19.96 0.57
N ILE A 99 4.46 -19.99 1.37
CA ILE A 99 3.10 -19.77 0.88
C ILE A 99 2.94 -18.38 0.30
N ALA A 100 3.38 -17.33 1.01
CA ALA A 100 3.27 -15.96 0.53
C ALA A 100 3.98 -15.74 -0.82
N ARG A 101 5.13 -16.39 -1.04
CA ARG A 101 5.81 -16.40 -2.35
C ARG A 101 5.05 -17.20 -3.40
N LYS A 102 4.67 -18.45 -3.09
CA LYS A 102 3.97 -19.34 -4.03
C LYS A 102 2.57 -18.84 -4.42
N ALA A 103 1.90 -18.13 -3.52
CA ALA A 103 0.61 -17.49 -3.78
C ALA A 103 0.74 -16.16 -4.54
N GLY A 104 1.97 -15.65 -4.75
CA GLY A 104 2.22 -14.45 -5.55
C GLY A 104 2.11 -13.12 -4.80
N TYR A 105 2.02 -13.14 -3.46
CA TYR A 105 1.93 -11.93 -2.64
C TYR A 105 3.28 -11.22 -2.44
N LEU A 106 4.37 -11.99 -2.45
CA LEU A 106 5.73 -11.46 -2.33
C LEU A 106 6.40 -11.28 -3.70
N ALA A 107 5.70 -10.67 -4.65
CA ALA A 107 6.26 -10.37 -5.96
C ALA A 107 7.43 -9.36 -5.90
N SER A 108 8.38 -9.45 -6.83
CA SER A 108 9.50 -8.51 -6.95
C SER A 108 8.98 -7.13 -7.35
N GLU A 109 9.29 -6.10 -6.55
CA GLU A 109 8.72 -4.77 -6.79
C GLU A 109 9.17 -4.19 -8.14
N GLU A 110 10.42 -4.43 -8.53
CA GLU A 110 11.04 -3.84 -9.73
C GLU A 110 10.30 -4.16 -11.03
N HIS A 111 9.74 -5.36 -11.13
CA HIS A 111 9.05 -5.85 -12.33
C HIS A 111 7.62 -5.31 -12.47
N HIS A 112 7.09 -4.70 -11.41
CA HIS A 112 5.68 -4.30 -11.32
C HIS A 112 5.48 -2.78 -11.23
N TRP A 113 6.57 -2.00 -11.23
CA TRP A 113 6.52 -0.56 -11.41
C TRP A 113 6.37 -0.20 -12.88
N GLN A 114 5.16 0.18 -13.29
CA GLN A 114 4.87 0.59 -14.67
C GLN A 114 4.94 2.12 -14.78
N ARG A 115 5.56 2.64 -15.85
CA ARG A 115 5.46 4.06 -16.20
C ARG A 115 4.11 4.31 -16.88
N VAL A 116 3.22 5.00 -16.19
CA VAL A 116 1.89 5.34 -16.69
C VAL A 116 1.83 6.85 -16.95
N SER A 117 1.24 7.25 -18.09
CA SER A 117 1.02 8.68 -18.36
C SER A 117 -0.12 9.19 -17.48
N SER A 118 0.19 10.03 -16.50
CA SER A 118 -0.79 10.79 -15.75
C SER A 118 -1.11 12.10 -16.47
N LYS A 119 -2.39 12.46 -16.54
CA LYS A 119 -2.83 13.78 -17.00
C LYS A 119 -2.86 14.71 -15.79
N ALA A 120 -1.78 15.45 -15.56
CA ALA A 120 -1.77 16.48 -14.54
C ALA A 120 -2.56 17.69 -15.05
N LEU A 121 -3.60 18.08 -14.30
CA LEU A 121 -4.29 19.35 -14.51
C LEU A 121 -3.41 20.45 -13.92
N LEU A 122 -2.86 21.31 -14.78
CA LEU A 122 -2.16 22.52 -14.34
C LEU A 122 -3.19 23.50 -13.77
N THR A 123 -3.32 23.55 -12.45
CA THR A 123 -3.85 24.73 -11.77
C THR A 123 -2.80 25.84 -11.91
N LYS A 124 -3.11 26.87 -12.70
CA LYS A 124 -2.28 28.08 -12.74
C LYS A 124 -2.15 28.61 -11.30
N PRO A 125 -0.94 29.01 -10.83
CA PRO A 125 -0.84 29.69 -9.56
C PRO A 125 -1.70 30.95 -9.65
N VAL A 126 -2.74 31.02 -8.82
CA VAL A 126 -3.46 32.27 -8.59
C VAL A 126 -2.44 33.20 -7.95
N ALA A 127 -2.06 34.25 -8.68
CA ALA A 127 -1.30 35.36 -8.13
C ALA A 127 -2.14 35.97 -7.01
N ASN A 128 -1.87 35.54 -5.77
CA ASN A 128 -2.51 36.10 -4.61
C ASN A 128 -2.03 37.54 -4.45
N ALA A 129 -2.98 38.47 -4.57
CA ALA A 129 -2.80 39.87 -4.29
C ALA A 129 -2.28 40.08 -2.86
N SER A 130 -1.19 40.83 -2.78
CA SER A 130 -0.77 41.71 -1.67
C SER A 130 -1.61 41.70 -0.38
N LYS A 131 -1.00 41.29 0.72
CA LYS A 131 -1.28 41.84 2.06
C LYS A 131 0.00 42.44 2.62
N PRO A 132 -0.03 43.67 3.20
CA PRO A 132 1.17 44.31 3.74
C PRO A 132 1.64 43.63 5.02
N SER A 133 2.96 43.65 5.22
CA SER A 133 3.70 43.10 6.36
C SER A 133 3.37 43.83 7.67
N ILE A 134 3.03 43.07 8.71
CA ILE A 134 2.97 43.55 10.10
C ILE A 134 4.38 43.41 10.69
N PRO A 135 5.01 44.46 11.25
CA PRO A 135 6.32 44.34 11.89
C PRO A 135 6.23 43.61 13.25
N PRO A 136 7.31 42.94 13.70
CA PRO A 136 7.32 42.23 14.98
C PRO A 136 7.35 43.20 16.16
N ILE A 137 6.49 42.96 17.15
CA ILE A 137 6.53 43.60 18.46
C ILE A 137 7.71 43.01 19.25
N ILE A 138 8.65 43.86 19.65
CA ILE A 138 9.75 43.52 20.56
C ILE A 138 9.22 43.71 21.99
N CYS A 139 9.15 42.64 22.78
CA CYS A 139 8.96 42.73 24.23
C CYS A 139 10.33 42.74 24.90
N TYR A 140 10.59 43.77 25.71
CA TYR A 140 11.66 43.82 26.70
C TYR A 140 11.25 43.08 27.98
#